data_AF-A0A6P0HVZ0-F1
#
_entry.id   AF-A0A6P0HVZ0-F1
#
_cell.length_a   1.000
_cell.length_b   1.000
_cell.length_c   1.000
_cell.angle_alpha   90.00
_cell.angle_beta   90.00
_cell.angle_gamma   90.00
#
_symmetry.space_group_name_H-M   'P 1'
#
loop_
_entity.id
_entity.type
_entity.pdbx_description
1 polymer ?
#
loop_
_entity_poly.entity_id
_entity_poly.type
_entity_poly.pdbx_seq_one_letter_code
_entity_poly.pdbx_strand_id
1 'polypeptide(L)'
;MHYSMNLKAEPPINYFREWTNSCVDDQLIHLNVIPLEGQRPYEFLFYSDAIPRRNDGRVTSQILKRYQHVEEGGWWCSGIDLLTGEEDLWGCFKPSQPRHSYDQKKLIKYEHPPKTPTSLFALKIPLHLWHQIASRYQIEILPEDIDNNQPDFGFWQWFIAHPQIPLCITEGAKKTGALLTGGYVAIALPGIFGGYRVIRDEYGNRIGKSHLIPQLEKLANNHREIYIAFDQDTKPKTIKNVNAAIRQTGYLLTRKGCNVKVISWNPELGKGVDDLIANHGQSVFDEGYKNALPLELWKAKSFSKLTYPVNLRVNSRYLSEQHILGSISSNNLQKLDNFDLAYSTNFPAKLVGIKSAKGTGKTKLLEKIVSEAVARNQKVLVIGHRVQLVQELCQRFGLKYITEVDKKSDNKLLGIGLCIDSLHPNSQASFNPETWSDGVVIIDEIEQVIWHGLNSNTCRQNRVEILRSFKTLMQNVLGGVGQVFIADADLSDISIDYLQALAGVKLEPFIIQNDWLPGEKEAWQVFNYPETTPKRLIADLHKHIREGGKPMVCLSAQKITSKWGTRALEAYLKKQFPDLKILRIDSESLAEPNHPAYGCIKSLNQVLPKYDIVLASPSI
;
A
#
# COMPACT_ATOMS: atom_id res chain seq x y z
N MET A 1 -23.14 -7.31 53.45
CA MET A 1 -22.76 -6.02 52.82
C MET A 1 -22.31 -6.32 51.40
N HIS A 2 -23.23 -6.26 50.43
CA HIS A 2 -22.89 -6.31 49.02
C HIS A 2 -22.53 -4.90 48.56
N TYR A 3 -21.27 -4.67 48.24
CA TYR A 3 -20.82 -3.45 47.58
C TYR A 3 -21.29 -3.48 46.12
N SER A 4 -22.36 -2.75 45.82
CA SER A 4 -22.73 -2.39 44.46
C SER A 4 -21.68 -1.40 43.93
N MET A 5 -20.90 -1.81 42.93
CA MET A 5 -20.10 -0.89 42.14
C MET A 5 -21.05 -0.07 41.26
N ASN A 6 -21.34 1.15 41.68
CA ASN A 6 -21.91 2.17 40.80
C ASN A 6 -20.91 2.46 39.67
N LEU A 7 -21.20 1.96 38.47
CA LEU A 7 -20.68 2.49 37.23
C LEU A 7 -21.13 3.96 37.16
N LYS A 8 -20.21 4.90 37.41
CA LYS A 8 -20.45 6.32 37.20
C LYS A 8 -20.81 6.51 35.72
N ALA A 9 -22.06 6.87 35.45
CA ALA A 9 -22.48 7.35 34.14
C ALA A 9 -21.59 8.55 33.77
N GLU A 10 -20.99 8.53 32.58
CA GLU A 10 -20.31 9.71 32.03
C GLU A 10 -21.32 10.88 31.96
N PRO A 11 -20.90 12.12 32.26
CA PRO A 11 -21.78 13.27 32.14
C PRO A 11 -22.33 13.39 30.70
N PRO A 12 -23.54 13.95 30.51
CA PRO A 12 -24.14 14.08 29.19
C PRO A 12 -23.19 14.80 28.21
N ILE A 13 -23.11 14.30 26.96
CA ILE A 13 -22.20 14.83 25.94
C ILE A 13 -22.54 16.30 25.69
N ASN A 14 -21.64 17.20 26.08
CA ASN A 14 -21.68 18.58 25.60
C ASN A 14 -21.17 18.57 24.15
N TYR A 15 -22.11 18.44 23.20
CA TYR A 15 -21.83 18.37 21.76
C TYR A 15 -20.96 19.54 21.29
N PHE A 16 -21.22 20.74 21.83
CA PHE A 16 -20.49 21.94 21.47
C PHE A 16 -19.02 21.81 21.86
N ARG A 17 -18.73 21.39 23.10
CA ARG A 17 -17.37 21.08 23.56
C ARG A 17 -16.71 19.98 22.73
N GLU A 18 -17.48 18.96 22.33
CA GLU A 18 -16.96 17.87 21.52
C GLU A 18 -16.48 18.32 20.13
N TRP A 19 -17.23 19.25 19.52
CA TRP A 19 -16.90 19.81 18.21
C TRP A 19 -15.82 20.89 18.30
N THR A 20 -15.83 21.75 19.32
CA THR A 20 -14.76 22.74 19.52
C THR A 20 -13.42 22.08 19.87
N ASN A 21 -13.43 20.94 20.58
CA ASN A 21 -12.22 20.11 20.77
C ASN A 21 -11.67 19.54 19.44
N SER A 22 -12.51 19.42 18.41
CA SER A 22 -12.12 19.07 17.03
C SER A 22 -11.75 20.33 16.21
N CYS A 23 -11.55 21.48 16.84
CA CYS A 23 -11.22 22.77 16.22
C CYS A 23 -12.25 23.25 15.19
N VAL A 24 -13.54 23.01 15.45
CA VAL A 24 -14.63 23.49 14.58
C VAL A 24 -15.11 24.86 15.04
N ASP A 25 -15.33 25.77 14.08
CA ASP A 25 -15.91 27.10 14.27
C ASP A 25 -17.30 27.05 14.95
N ASP A 26 -17.52 27.96 15.89
CA ASP A 26 -18.73 28.01 16.71
C ASP A 26 -20.01 28.18 15.88
N GLN A 27 -20.03 29.06 14.87
CA GLN A 27 -21.21 29.27 14.02
C GLN A 27 -21.44 28.06 13.12
N LEU A 28 -20.35 27.43 12.64
CA LEU A 28 -20.46 26.20 11.85
C LEU A 28 -21.10 25.07 12.67
N ILE A 29 -20.77 24.96 13.97
CA ILE A 29 -21.42 24.02 14.89
C ILE A 29 -22.92 24.35 15.01
N HIS A 30 -23.26 25.61 15.30
CA HIS A 30 -24.64 26.03 15.50
C HIS A 30 -25.53 25.83 14.26
N LEU A 31 -24.98 25.99 13.06
CA LEU A 31 -25.72 25.76 11.82
C LEU A 31 -26.01 24.28 11.58
N ASN A 32 -25.13 23.37 11.99
CA ASN A 32 -25.15 21.98 11.53
C ASN A 32 -25.46 20.94 12.61
N VAL A 33 -25.46 21.32 13.89
CA VAL A 33 -25.59 20.38 15.01
C VAL A 33 -26.77 20.76 15.89
N ILE A 34 -27.68 19.81 16.10
CA ILE A 34 -28.90 19.99 16.88
C ILE A 34 -28.90 19.01 18.05
N PRO A 35 -28.95 19.46 19.31
CA PRO A 35 -29.15 18.56 20.45
C PRO A 35 -30.57 17.98 20.40
N LEU A 36 -30.69 16.65 20.55
CA LEU A 36 -31.97 15.97 20.61
C LEU A 36 -32.01 15.08 21.86
N GLU A 37 -33.18 14.97 22.47
CA GLU A 37 -33.45 14.15 23.66
C GLU A 37 -34.90 13.66 23.67
N GLY A 38 -35.19 12.70 24.55
CA GLY A 38 -36.50 12.09 24.64
C GLY A 38 -36.92 11.43 23.32
N GLN A 39 -38.14 11.68 22.86
CA GLN A 39 -38.66 11.03 21.64
C GLN A 39 -38.25 11.73 20.34
N ARG A 40 -37.65 12.94 20.40
CA ARG A 40 -37.30 13.72 19.21
C ARG A 40 -36.36 13.01 18.23
N PRO A 41 -35.33 12.24 18.66
CA PRO A 41 -34.47 11.51 17.72
C PRO A 41 -35.22 10.58 16.77
N TYR A 42 -36.40 10.07 17.16
CA TYR A 42 -37.22 9.22 16.29
C TYR A 42 -37.77 9.97 15.08
N GLU A 43 -38.04 11.28 15.19
CA GLU A 43 -38.50 12.11 14.07
C GLU A 43 -37.43 12.21 12.98
N PHE A 44 -36.16 12.26 13.39
CA PHE A 44 -35.01 12.36 12.49
C PHE A 44 -34.56 10.98 11.96
N LEU A 45 -34.72 9.92 12.75
CA LEU A 45 -34.30 8.58 12.35
C LEU A 45 -35.39 7.83 11.58
N PHE A 46 -36.66 7.93 11.99
CA PHE A 46 -37.73 7.03 11.54
C PHE A 46 -38.66 7.64 10.48
N TYR A 47 -38.11 8.41 9.54
CA TYR A 47 -38.90 8.99 8.44
C TYR A 47 -39.11 8.03 7.26
N SER A 48 -38.36 6.94 7.15
CA SER A 48 -38.52 5.98 6.03
C SER A 48 -39.80 5.14 6.17
N ASP A 49 -40.59 5.08 5.09
CA ASP A 49 -41.78 4.22 5.00
C ASP A 49 -41.45 2.72 4.97
N ALA A 50 -40.20 2.37 4.65
CA ALA A 50 -39.73 0.98 4.65
C ALA A 50 -39.46 0.44 6.07
N ILE A 51 -39.65 1.25 7.11
CA ILE A 51 -39.53 0.82 8.51
C ILE A 51 -40.83 0.11 8.91
N PRO A 52 -40.77 -1.14 9.43
CA PRO A 52 -41.94 -1.86 9.90
C PRO A 52 -42.78 -1.08 10.93
N ARG A 53 -44.05 -0.88 10.59
CA ARG A 53 -45.07 -0.21 11.41
C ARG A 53 -46.26 -1.13 11.69
N ARG A 54 -46.95 -0.87 12.79
CA ARG A 54 -48.24 -1.50 13.14
C ARG A 54 -49.37 -0.85 12.34
N ASN A 55 -50.57 -1.44 12.39
CA ASN A 55 -51.77 -0.91 11.73
C ASN A 55 -52.17 0.50 12.20
N ASP A 56 -51.74 0.91 13.40
CA ASP A 56 -51.95 2.26 13.96
C ASP A 56 -50.87 3.27 13.52
N GLY A 57 -49.97 2.90 12.60
CA GLY A 57 -48.89 3.73 12.08
C GLY A 57 -47.63 3.80 12.97
N ARG A 58 -47.68 3.25 14.18
CA ARG A 58 -46.54 3.26 15.11
C ARG A 58 -45.44 2.30 14.66
N VAL A 59 -44.18 2.72 14.74
CA VAL A 59 -43.02 1.84 14.54
C VAL A 59 -43.08 0.64 15.49
N THR A 60 -42.75 -0.54 15.00
CA THR A 60 -42.84 -1.79 15.79
C THR A 60 -42.05 -1.73 17.10
N SER A 61 -42.56 -2.39 18.14
CA SER A 61 -41.92 -2.43 19.47
C SER A 61 -40.49 -2.97 19.43
N GLN A 62 -40.18 -3.88 18.50
CA GLN A 62 -38.84 -4.42 18.31
C GLN A 62 -37.84 -3.33 17.89
N ILE A 63 -38.24 -2.45 16.96
CA ILE A 63 -37.39 -1.36 16.48
C ILE A 63 -37.26 -0.29 17.57
N LEU A 64 -38.36 0.09 18.21
CA LEU A 64 -38.33 1.05 19.32
C LEU A 64 -37.39 0.57 20.45
N LYS A 65 -37.51 -0.70 20.88
CA LYS A 65 -36.62 -1.26 21.89
C LYS A 65 -35.14 -1.25 21.48
N ARG A 66 -34.85 -1.47 20.19
CA ARG A 66 -33.48 -1.42 19.66
C ARG A 66 -32.88 -0.01 19.73
N TYR A 67 -33.70 1.01 19.47
CA TYR A 67 -33.26 2.40 19.44
C TYR A 67 -33.52 3.17 20.74
N GLN A 68 -34.13 2.56 21.77
CA GLN A 68 -34.48 3.22 23.03
C GLN A 68 -33.34 4.06 23.65
N HIS A 69 -32.09 3.62 23.52
CA HIS A 69 -30.90 4.34 23.97
C HIS A 69 -30.75 5.78 23.42
N VAL A 70 -31.39 6.11 22.28
CA VAL A 70 -31.34 7.47 21.72
C VAL A 70 -32.14 8.47 22.56
N GLU A 71 -33.09 8.00 23.38
CA GLU A 71 -33.92 8.84 24.24
C GLU A 71 -33.10 9.53 25.35
N GLU A 72 -31.96 8.94 25.73
CA GLU A 72 -30.97 9.47 26.70
C GLU A 72 -30.22 10.71 26.18
N GLY A 73 -30.58 11.17 24.98
CA GLY A 73 -30.05 12.36 24.36
C GLY A 73 -28.83 12.11 23.49
N GLY A 74 -28.38 13.18 22.85
CA GLY A 74 -27.25 13.18 21.93
C GLY A 74 -27.34 14.37 20.98
N TRP A 75 -26.67 14.27 19.85
CA TRP A 75 -26.71 15.31 18.82
C TRP A 75 -26.94 14.76 17.43
N TRP A 76 -27.73 15.49 16.65
CA TRP A 76 -27.99 15.26 15.23
C TRP A 76 -27.12 16.19 14.39
N CYS A 77 -26.52 15.66 13.35
CA CYS A 77 -25.84 16.45 12.34
C CYS A 77 -26.36 16.11 10.94
N SER A 78 -26.71 17.15 10.20
CA SER A 78 -27.10 17.10 8.78
C SER A 78 -26.46 18.28 8.04
N GLY A 79 -26.65 18.34 6.73
CA GLY A 79 -26.14 19.40 5.87
C GLY A 79 -27.14 19.74 4.75
N ILE A 80 -26.60 20.05 3.58
CA ILE A 80 -27.33 20.39 2.36
C ILE A 80 -27.39 19.17 1.44
N ASP A 81 -28.57 18.88 0.89
CA ASP A 81 -28.66 17.95 -0.22
C ASP A 81 -28.13 18.65 -1.47
N LEU A 82 -26.91 18.29 -1.86
CA LEU A 82 -26.25 18.87 -3.02
C LEU A 82 -27.08 18.76 -4.30
N LEU A 83 -28.01 17.81 -4.42
CA LEU A 83 -28.85 17.69 -5.60
C LEU A 83 -29.88 18.82 -5.71
N THR A 84 -30.51 19.20 -4.60
CA THR A 84 -31.61 20.16 -4.54
C THR A 84 -31.19 21.55 -4.09
N GLY A 85 -30.15 21.67 -3.25
CA GLY A 85 -29.77 22.90 -2.55
C GLY A 85 -30.42 23.06 -1.18
N GLU A 86 -31.43 22.26 -0.88
CA GLU A 86 -32.20 22.33 0.37
C GLU A 86 -31.54 21.58 1.53
N GLU A 87 -32.07 21.71 2.75
CA GLU A 87 -31.61 20.90 3.89
C GLU A 87 -31.78 19.40 3.62
N ASP A 88 -30.72 18.62 3.84
CA ASP A 88 -30.77 17.17 3.68
C ASP A 88 -31.56 16.56 4.85
N LEU A 89 -32.59 15.78 4.53
CA LEU A 89 -33.33 14.98 5.50
C LEU A 89 -32.44 13.88 6.10
N TRP A 90 -31.44 13.41 5.34
CA TRP A 90 -30.51 12.40 5.82
C TRP A 90 -29.41 13.03 6.68
N GLY A 91 -29.10 12.38 7.80
CA GLY A 91 -28.01 12.80 8.67
C GLY A 91 -27.52 11.69 9.58
N CYS A 92 -26.95 12.10 10.71
CA CYS A 92 -26.40 11.19 11.70
C CYS A 92 -26.70 11.66 13.12
N PHE A 93 -27.22 10.73 13.92
CA PHE A 93 -27.37 10.91 15.34
C PHE A 93 -26.20 10.26 16.09
N LYS A 94 -25.53 11.03 16.94
CA LYS A 94 -24.58 10.50 17.91
C LYS A 94 -25.24 10.46 19.30
N PRO A 95 -25.67 9.29 19.79
CA PRO A 95 -26.26 9.18 21.11
C PRO A 95 -25.23 9.46 22.22
N SER A 96 -25.68 10.05 23.32
CA SER A 96 -24.92 10.19 24.57
C SER A 96 -24.47 8.84 25.11
N GLN A 97 -25.31 7.82 24.95
CA GLN A 97 -25.01 6.44 25.33
C GLN A 97 -25.05 5.50 24.11
N PRO A 98 -23.90 5.25 23.45
CA PRO A 98 -23.83 4.31 22.34
C PRO A 98 -24.28 2.90 22.71
N ARG A 99 -25.00 2.23 21.80
CA ARG A 99 -25.36 0.81 21.99
C ARG A 99 -24.36 -0.15 21.37
N HIS A 100 -24.39 -1.40 21.81
CA HIS A 100 -23.69 -2.48 21.13
C HIS A 100 -24.50 -3.05 19.95
N SER A 101 -23.81 -3.69 19.01
CA SER A 101 -24.40 -4.54 17.99
C SER A 101 -25.14 -5.73 18.63
N TYR A 102 -26.00 -6.40 17.85
CA TYR A 102 -26.79 -7.54 18.34
C TYR A 102 -25.92 -8.67 18.90
N ASP A 103 -24.77 -8.93 18.28
CA ASP A 103 -23.77 -9.91 18.73
C ASP A 103 -22.82 -9.39 19.82
N GLN A 104 -23.06 -8.19 20.32
CA GLN A 104 -22.28 -7.46 21.33
C GLN A 104 -20.81 -7.13 20.97
N LYS A 105 -20.34 -7.49 19.76
CA LYS A 105 -18.93 -7.34 19.36
C LYS A 105 -18.52 -5.93 18.99
N LYS A 106 -19.46 -5.06 18.60
CA LYS A 106 -19.16 -3.72 18.07
C LYS A 106 -19.99 -2.66 18.77
N LEU A 107 -19.32 -1.63 19.28
CA LEU A 107 -19.96 -0.41 19.75
C LEU A 107 -20.41 0.44 18.55
N ILE A 108 -21.70 0.77 18.49
CA ILE A 108 -22.31 1.60 17.43
C ILE A 108 -22.38 3.02 17.97
N LYS A 109 -21.38 3.82 17.60
CA LYS A 109 -21.23 5.22 18.05
C LYS A 109 -22.17 6.20 17.34
N TYR A 110 -22.70 5.81 16.19
CA TYR A 110 -23.48 6.67 15.30
C TYR A 110 -24.66 5.88 14.75
N GLU A 111 -25.83 6.50 14.76
CA GLU A 111 -27.05 5.98 14.17
C GLU A 111 -27.43 6.84 12.96
N HIS A 112 -27.78 6.17 11.86
CA HIS A 112 -28.30 6.80 10.66
C HIS A 112 -29.74 6.35 10.46
N PRO A 113 -30.57 7.11 9.72
CA PRO A 113 -31.93 6.69 9.39
C PRO A 113 -31.95 5.27 8.82
N PRO A 114 -32.62 4.30 9.46
CA PRO A 114 -32.69 2.95 8.95
C PRO A 114 -33.50 2.88 7.66
N LYS A 115 -33.12 1.96 6.77
CA LYS A 115 -33.80 1.72 5.48
C LYS A 115 -33.83 2.94 4.56
N THR A 116 -32.84 3.81 4.67
CA THR A 116 -32.58 4.88 3.71
C THR A 116 -31.21 4.67 3.07
N PRO A 117 -31.04 5.05 1.79
CA PRO A 117 -29.71 5.20 1.23
C PRO A 117 -28.92 6.23 2.05
N THR A 118 -27.65 5.94 2.33
CA THR A 118 -26.77 6.93 2.96
C THR A 118 -26.46 8.07 1.98
N SER A 119 -26.33 9.29 2.48
CA SER A 119 -25.85 10.47 1.72
C SER A 119 -24.41 10.81 2.14
N LEU A 120 -23.94 12.01 1.80
CA LEU A 120 -22.71 12.62 2.30
C LEU A 120 -23.06 13.82 3.22
N PHE A 121 -22.10 14.32 3.97
CA PHE A 121 -22.24 15.56 4.73
C PHE A 121 -21.64 16.72 3.95
N ALA A 122 -22.51 17.56 3.39
CA ALA A 122 -22.18 18.88 2.86
C ALA A 122 -22.68 19.93 3.85
N LEU A 123 -21.84 20.32 4.80
CA LEU A 123 -22.28 21.19 5.92
C LEU A 123 -22.69 22.59 5.42
N LYS A 124 -23.68 23.20 6.07
CA LYS A 124 -24.05 24.62 5.92
C LYS A 124 -22.89 25.50 6.35
N ILE A 125 -22.51 26.51 5.58
CA ILE A 125 -21.32 27.34 5.84
C ILE A 125 -21.72 28.75 6.25
N PRO A 126 -21.20 29.29 7.37
CA PRO A 126 -21.40 30.70 7.71
C PRO A 126 -20.58 31.61 6.80
N LEU A 127 -21.09 32.82 6.53
CA LEU A 127 -20.50 33.76 5.56
C LEU A 127 -19.02 34.07 5.83
N HIS A 128 -18.58 34.17 7.11
CA HIS A 128 -17.17 34.48 7.41
C HIS A 128 -16.22 33.36 6.96
N LEU A 129 -16.62 32.09 7.09
CA LEU A 129 -15.83 30.96 6.59
C LEU A 129 -15.86 30.90 5.06
N TRP A 130 -17.00 31.24 4.44
CA TRP A 130 -17.05 31.36 2.98
C TRP A 130 -16.08 32.45 2.49
N HIS A 131 -16.08 33.64 3.10
CA HIS A 131 -15.10 34.69 2.77
C HIS A 131 -13.64 34.22 2.98
N GLN A 132 -13.36 33.48 4.04
CA GLN A 132 -12.04 32.90 4.27
C GLN A 132 -11.62 31.92 3.17
N ILE A 133 -12.54 31.03 2.75
CA ILE A 133 -12.32 30.08 1.65
C ILE A 133 -12.08 30.84 0.33
N ALA A 134 -12.93 31.82 0.02
CA ALA A 134 -12.82 32.63 -1.18
C ALA A 134 -11.48 33.39 -1.22
N SER A 135 -11.07 33.99 -0.10
CA SER A 135 -9.76 34.63 0.04
C SER A 135 -8.60 33.67 -0.16
N ARG A 136 -8.68 32.45 0.39
CA ARG A 136 -7.62 31.43 0.24
C ARG A 136 -7.38 31.07 -1.22
N TYR A 137 -8.45 30.93 -1.99
CA TYR A 137 -8.39 30.53 -3.40
C TYR A 137 -8.44 31.71 -4.37
N GLN A 138 -8.38 32.95 -3.86
CA GLN A 138 -8.38 34.19 -4.63
C GLN A 138 -9.59 34.30 -5.57
N ILE A 139 -10.76 33.92 -5.07
CA ILE A 139 -12.04 34.04 -5.77
C ILE A 139 -12.84 35.16 -5.13
N GLU A 140 -13.39 36.05 -5.94
CA GLU A 140 -14.30 37.09 -5.49
C GLU A 140 -15.69 36.51 -5.24
N ILE A 141 -16.37 36.93 -4.17
CA ILE A 141 -17.78 36.61 -3.92
C ILE A 141 -18.59 37.81 -4.38
N LEU A 142 -19.45 37.61 -5.36
CA LEU A 142 -20.34 38.65 -5.86
C LEU A 142 -21.62 38.71 -5.00
N PRO A 143 -22.28 39.86 -4.88
CA PRO A 143 -23.53 39.98 -4.11
C PRO A 143 -24.62 38.98 -4.57
N GLU A 144 -24.69 38.68 -5.87
CA GLU A 144 -25.60 37.70 -6.46
C GLU A 144 -25.28 36.24 -6.14
N ASP A 145 -24.07 35.94 -5.65
CA ASP A 145 -23.73 34.59 -5.19
C ASP A 145 -24.42 34.26 -3.86
N ILE A 146 -24.72 35.28 -3.05
CA ILE A 146 -25.29 35.13 -1.70
C ILE A 146 -26.82 35.11 -1.78
N ASP A 147 -27.41 33.94 -1.56
CA ASP A 147 -28.85 33.77 -1.45
C ASP A 147 -29.28 33.59 0.01
N ASN A 148 -29.81 34.64 0.62
CA ASN A 148 -30.30 34.62 2.00
C ASN A 148 -31.53 33.70 2.22
N ASN A 149 -32.16 33.20 1.15
CA ASN A 149 -33.25 32.23 1.27
C ASN A 149 -32.74 30.78 1.32
N GLN A 150 -31.48 30.54 0.97
CA GLN A 150 -30.86 29.22 1.03
C GLN A 150 -30.28 28.95 2.42
N PRO A 151 -30.40 27.72 2.94
CA PRO A 151 -29.94 27.36 4.28
C PRO A 151 -28.41 27.47 4.50
N ASP A 152 -27.61 27.53 3.43
CA ASP A 152 -26.15 27.73 3.45
C ASP A 152 -25.71 29.03 2.75
N PHE A 153 -26.63 29.97 2.55
CA PHE A 153 -26.44 31.19 1.78
C PHE A 153 -26.09 30.98 0.29
N GLY A 154 -26.21 29.76 -0.25
CA GLY A 154 -25.83 29.44 -1.63
C GLY A 154 -24.39 28.95 -1.80
N PHE A 155 -23.64 28.73 -0.71
CA PHE A 155 -22.23 28.33 -0.74
C PHE A 155 -21.98 27.11 -1.63
N TRP A 156 -22.77 26.03 -1.51
CA TRP A 156 -22.52 24.81 -2.30
C TRP A 156 -22.78 25.01 -3.79
N GLN A 157 -23.76 25.85 -4.15
CA GLN A 157 -24.01 26.21 -5.55
C GLN A 157 -22.86 27.04 -6.13
N TRP A 158 -22.37 28.03 -5.37
CA TRP A 158 -21.17 28.78 -5.71
C TRP A 158 -19.95 27.86 -5.87
N PHE A 159 -19.71 26.94 -4.92
CA PHE A 159 -18.59 26.01 -4.99
C PHE A 159 -18.64 25.11 -6.23
N ILE A 160 -19.84 24.62 -6.59
CA ILE A 160 -20.05 23.82 -7.80
C ILE A 160 -19.69 24.62 -9.06
N ALA A 161 -20.04 25.91 -9.11
CA ALA A 161 -19.72 26.82 -10.21
C ALA A 161 -18.22 27.17 -10.31
N HIS A 162 -17.43 26.92 -9.26
CA HIS A 162 -16.00 27.24 -9.19
C HIS A 162 -15.12 25.95 -9.13
N PRO A 163 -14.94 25.21 -10.25
CA PRO A 163 -14.17 23.97 -10.33
C PRO A 163 -12.67 24.10 -10.00
N GLN A 164 -12.14 25.32 -10.02
CA GLN A 164 -10.76 25.62 -9.61
C GLN A 164 -10.54 25.46 -8.10
N ILE A 165 -11.59 25.50 -7.29
CA ILE A 165 -11.48 25.32 -5.83
C ILE A 165 -11.35 23.81 -5.54
N PRO A 166 -10.28 23.34 -4.88
CA PRO A 166 -10.15 21.93 -4.56
C PRO A 166 -11.16 21.42 -3.53
N LEU A 167 -11.51 20.14 -3.61
CA LEU A 167 -12.37 19.47 -2.64
C LEU A 167 -11.56 18.51 -1.76
N CYS A 168 -11.69 18.63 -0.43
CA CYS A 168 -11.26 17.60 0.51
C CYS A 168 -12.40 16.61 0.78
N ILE A 169 -12.10 15.31 0.77
CA ILE A 169 -13.03 14.24 1.16
C ILE A 169 -12.46 13.52 2.37
N THR A 170 -13.22 13.53 3.46
CA THR A 170 -12.89 12.80 4.70
C THR A 170 -14.08 11.94 5.15
N GLU A 171 -14.02 11.35 6.34
CA GLU A 171 -15.15 10.65 6.98
C GLU A 171 -15.50 11.24 8.34
N GLY A 172 -16.80 11.45 8.55
CA GLY A 172 -17.34 12.04 9.77
C GLY A 172 -17.40 13.57 9.74
N ALA A 173 -18.51 14.10 10.26
CA ALA A 173 -18.85 15.52 10.15
C ALA A 173 -17.87 16.45 10.90
N LYS A 174 -17.34 16.05 12.06
CA LYS A 174 -16.36 16.86 12.83
C LYS A 174 -15.08 17.14 12.04
N LYS A 175 -14.57 16.13 11.31
CA LYS A 175 -13.39 16.26 10.45
C LYS A 175 -13.61 17.24 9.32
N THR A 176 -14.81 17.20 8.75
CA THR A 176 -15.24 18.16 7.72
C THR A 176 -15.33 19.57 8.30
N GLY A 177 -15.92 19.71 9.50
CA GLY A 177 -15.97 20.99 10.22
C GLY A 177 -14.58 21.57 10.49
N ALA A 178 -13.63 20.75 10.91
CA ALA A 178 -12.25 21.18 11.17
C ALA A 178 -11.56 21.71 9.90
N LEU A 179 -11.76 21.02 8.77
CA LEU A 179 -11.21 21.44 7.48
C LEU A 179 -11.85 22.74 6.96
N LEU A 180 -13.18 22.86 7.05
CA LEU A 180 -13.90 24.07 6.67
C LEU A 180 -13.47 25.27 7.50
N THR A 181 -13.31 25.08 8.81
CA THR A 181 -12.77 26.09 9.73
C THR A 181 -11.35 26.52 9.33
N GLY A 182 -10.53 25.57 8.86
CA GLY A 182 -9.20 25.84 8.30
C GLY A 182 -9.19 26.48 6.91
N GLY A 183 -10.35 26.76 6.31
CA GLY A 183 -10.47 27.36 4.98
C GLY A 183 -10.33 26.37 3.81
N TYR A 184 -10.51 25.07 4.06
CA TYR A 184 -10.55 24.03 3.03
C TYR A 184 -11.99 23.60 2.76
N VAL A 185 -12.43 23.63 1.50
CA VAL A 185 -13.75 23.08 1.16
C VAL A 185 -13.70 21.56 1.36
N ALA A 186 -14.59 21.05 2.20
CA ALA A 186 -14.59 19.64 2.58
C ALA A 186 -16.01 19.06 2.63
N ILE A 187 -16.13 17.77 2.31
CA ILE A 187 -17.31 16.95 2.59
C ILE A 187 -16.91 15.70 3.38
N ALA A 188 -17.85 15.16 4.14
CA ALA A 188 -17.67 13.88 4.82
C ALA A 188 -18.50 12.77 4.19
N LEU A 189 -17.91 11.59 4.13
CA LEU A 189 -18.67 10.35 3.92
C LEU A 189 -19.07 9.75 5.29
N PRO A 190 -20.23 9.08 5.40
CA PRO A 190 -20.62 8.36 6.62
C PRO A 190 -19.69 7.19 6.97
N GLY A 191 -18.90 6.76 5.99
CA GLY A 191 -17.78 5.85 6.16
C GLY A 191 -16.96 5.82 4.87
N ILE A 192 -15.76 5.25 4.94
CA ILE A 192 -14.80 5.24 3.83
C ILE A 192 -15.35 4.70 2.49
N PHE A 193 -16.31 3.77 2.53
CA PHE A 193 -16.97 3.21 1.33
C PHE A 193 -18.23 3.97 0.90
N GLY A 194 -18.60 5.05 1.59
CA GLY A 194 -19.86 5.78 1.40
C GLY A 194 -19.95 6.54 0.08
N GLY A 195 -18.82 6.85 -0.55
CA GLY A 195 -18.75 7.66 -1.77
C GLY A 195 -19.18 6.93 -3.06
N TYR A 196 -19.43 5.63 -3.01
CA TYR A 196 -19.87 4.85 -4.17
C TYR A 196 -20.89 3.77 -3.81
N ARG A 197 -21.57 3.23 -4.82
CA ARG A 197 -22.50 2.10 -4.72
C ARG A 197 -22.02 0.95 -5.60
N VAL A 198 -22.36 -0.26 -5.17
CA VAL A 198 -22.12 -1.51 -5.91
C VAL A 198 -23.47 -2.13 -6.21
N ILE A 199 -23.78 -2.35 -7.48
CA ILE A 199 -25.03 -3.00 -7.88
C ILE A 199 -24.97 -4.47 -7.46
N ARG A 200 -25.98 -4.90 -6.70
CA ARG A 200 -26.12 -6.27 -6.20
C ARG A 200 -27.49 -6.83 -6.57
N ASP A 201 -27.56 -8.15 -6.74
CA ASP A 201 -28.82 -8.86 -6.87
C ASP A 201 -29.53 -9.01 -5.51
N GLU A 202 -30.69 -9.65 -5.51
CA GLU A 202 -31.49 -9.96 -4.32
C GLU A 202 -30.79 -10.87 -3.30
N TYR A 203 -29.80 -11.65 -3.74
CA TYR A 203 -28.98 -12.51 -2.90
C TYR A 203 -27.70 -11.80 -2.39
N GLY A 204 -27.51 -10.52 -2.76
CA GLY A 204 -26.36 -9.72 -2.38
C GLY A 204 -25.11 -9.96 -3.22
N ASN A 205 -25.16 -10.75 -4.29
CA ASN A 205 -24.04 -10.94 -5.21
C ASN A 205 -23.84 -9.70 -6.07
N ARG A 206 -22.58 -9.37 -6.36
CA ARG A 206 -22.25 -8.25 -7.23
C ARG A 206 -22.59 -8.58 -8.68
N ILE A 207 -23.45 -7.77 -9.30
CA ILE A 207 -23.88 -7.94 -10.70
C ILE A 207 -23.47 -6.77 -11.61
N GLY A 208 -22.90 -5.70 -11.05
CA GLY A 208 -22.53 -4.53 -11.84
C GLY A 208 -21.26 -3.81 -11.39
N LYS A 209 -20.88 -2.81 -12.19
CA LYS A 209 -19.77 -1.90 -11.90
C LYS A 209 -20.17 -0.94 -10.78
N SER A 210 -19.18 -0.55 -9.98
CA SER A 210 -19.38 0.48 -8.97
C SER A 210 -19.57 1.85 -9.63
N HIS A 211 -20.37 2.72 -9.04
CA HIS A 211 -20.58 4.10 -9.48
C HIS A 211 -20.59 5.04 -8.27
N LEU A 212 -20.21 6.31 -8.48
CA LEU A 212 -20.25 7.31 -7.40
C LEU A 212 -21.69 7.56 -6.95
N ILE A 213 -21.87 8.01 -5.72
CA ILE A 213 -23.18 8.53 -5.30
C ILE A 213 -23.52 9.81 -6.06
N PRO A 214 -24.80 10.10 -6.35
CA PRO A 214 -25.20 11.26 -7.15
C PRO A 214 -24.67 12.60 -6.63
N GLN A 215 -24.68 12.80 -5.31
CA GLN A 215 -24.17 14.00 -4.65
C GLN A 215 -22.68 14.22 -4.97
N LEU A 216 -21.89 13.15 -4.89
CA LEU A 216 -20.46 13.21 -5.19
C LEU A 216 -20.18 13.36 -6.69
N GLU A 217 -21.06 12.85 -7.56
CA GLU A 217 -20.98 13.13 -9.01
C GLU A 217 -21.19 14.60 -9.33
N LYS A 218 -22.07 15.31 -8.61
CA LYS A 218 -22.31 16.75 -8.81
C LYS A 218 -21.06 17.59 -8.48
N LEU A 219 -20.24 17.12 -7.54
CA LEU A 219 -18.96 17.76 -7.18
C LEU A 219 -17.78 17.34 -8.09
N ALA A 220 -17.91 16.21 -8.80
CA ALA A 220 -16.88 15.68 -9.67
C ALA A 220 -16.94 16.33 -11.07
N ASN A 221 -16.59 17.62 -11.14
CA ASN A 221 -16.63 18.42 -12.36
C ASN A 221 -15.22 18.83 -12.86
N ASN A 222 -15.11 19.02 -14.19
CA ASN A 222 -14.03 19.71 -14.92
C ASN A 222 -12.65 19.76 -14.25
N HIS A 223 -11.91 18.65 -14.25
CA HIS A 223 -10.51 18.62 -13.78
C HIS A 223 -10.27 19.09 -12.34
N ARG A 224 -11.32 19.24 -11.52
CA ARG A 224 -11.22 19.65 -10.11
C ARG A 224 -10.21 18.78 -9.38
N GLU A 225 -9.35 19.43 -8.60
CA GLU A 225 -8.46 18.73 -7.68
C GLU A 225 -9.25 18.20 -6.48
N ILE A 226 -9.10 16.91 -6.20
CA ILE A 226 -9.76 16.25 -5.07
C ILE A 226 -8.71 15.61 -4.18
N TYR A 227 -8.72 15.97 -2.91
CA TYR A 227 -7.84 15.48 -1.86
C TYR A 227 -8.60 14.51 -0.97
N ILE A 228 -8.16 13.25 -0.92
CA ILE A 228 -8.72 12.26 0.01
C ILE A 228 -7.90 12.30 1.31
N ALA A 229 -8.57 12.58 2.43
CA ALA A 229 -8.01 12.76 3.77
C ALA A 229 -8.73 11.85 4.78
N PHE A 230 -8.69 10.53 4.54
CA PHE A 230 -9.25 9.54 5.46
C PHE A 230 -8.35 9.30 6.69
N ASP A 231 -8.90 8.70 7.75
CA ASP A 231 -8.20 8.36 8.99
C ASP A 231 -6.90 7.60 8.75
N GLN A 232 -5.87 7.93 9.54
CA GLN A 232 -4.61 7.21 9.61
C GLN A 232 -4.72 6.09 10.64
N ASP A 233 -5.10 4.90 10.21
CA ASP A 233 -5.19 3.70 11.06
C ASP A 233 -3.85 2.96 11.22
N THR A 234 -3.67 2.30 12.36
CA THR A 234 -2.51 1.42 12.64
C THR A 234 -2.83 -0.07 12.50
N LYS A 235 -4.12 -0.44 12.48
CA LYS A 235 -4.55 -1.85 12.40
C LYS A 235 -4.47 -2.34 10.95
N PRO A 236 -3.74 -3.44 10.64
CA PRO A 236 -3.52 -3.89 9.25
C PRO A 236 -4.80 -4.10 8.46
N LYS A 237 -5.83 -4.73 9.06
CA LYS A 237 -7.14 -4.94 8.41
C LYS A 237 -7.83 -3.61 8.07
N THR A 238 -7.75 -2.62 8.95
CA THR A 238 -8.36 -1.32 8.73
C THR A 238 -7.60 -0.55 7.65
N ILE A 239 -6.26 -0.54 7.69
CA ILE A 239 -5.41 0.03 6.63
C ILE A 239 -5.75 -0.57 5.26
N LYS A 240 -5.86 -1.91 5.16
CA LYS A 240 -6.26 -2.58 3.92
C LYS A 240 -7.63 -2.09 3.41
N ASN A 241 -8.60 -1.91 4.31
CA ASN A 241 -9.93 -1.40 3.95
C ASN A 241 -9.93 0.07 3.53
N VAL A 242 -9.23 0.94 4.27
CA VAL A 242 -9.06 2.37 3.94
C VAL A 242 -8.39 2.50 2.56
N ASN A 243 -7.30 1.76 2.33
CA ASN A 243 -6.62 1.77 1.04
C ASN A 243 -7.51 1.28 -0.10
N ALA A 244 -8.32 0.24 0.13
CA ALA A 244 -9.27 -0.24 -0.86
C ALA A 244 -10.35 0.82 -1.19
N ALA A 245 -10.85 1.52 -0.18
CA ALA A 245 -11.80 2.62 -0.36
C ALA A 245 -11.19 3.78 -1.16
N ILE A 246 -9.98 4.24 -0.79
CA ILE A 246 -9.25 5.30 -1.51
C ILE A 246 -9.05 4.91 -2.98
N ARG A 247 -8.59 3.68 -3.27
CA ARG A 247 -8.39 3.21 -4.65
C ARG A 247 -9.68 3.23 -5.44
N GLN A 248 -10.78 2.73 -4.85
CA GLN A 248 -12.05 2.60 -5.56
C GLN A 248 -12.72 3.96 -5.79
N THR A 249 -12.82 4.80 -4.75
CA THR A 249 -13.37 6.15 -4.86
C THR A 249 -12.51 7.01 -5.78
N GLY A 250 -11.18 7.00 -5.59
CA GLY A 250 -10.24 7.73 -6.43
C GLY A 250 -10.32 7.31 -7.90
N TYR A 251 -10.38 6.01 -8.21
CA TYR A 251 -10.57 5.52 -9.58
C TYR A 251 -11.85 6.07 -10.24
N LEU A 252 -12.96 6.08 -9.49
CA LEU A 252 -14.23 6.57 -10.02
C LEU A 252 -14.23 8.10 -10.23
N LEU A 253 -13.58 8.86 -9.34
CA LEU A 253 -13.39 10.31 -9.48
C LEU A 253 -12.48 10.65 -10.67
N THR A 254 -11.36 9.94 -10.83
CA THR A 254 -10.49 10.10 -12.00
C THR A 254 -11.22 9.79 -13.30
N ARG A 255 -12.12 8.80 -13.30
CA ARG A 255 -13.00 8.51 -14.45
C ARG A 255 -13.99 9.62 -14.78
N LYS A 256 -14.32 10.50 -13.83
CA LYS A 256 -15.11 11.72 -14.05
C LYS A 256 -14.24 12.93 -14.43
N GLY A 257 -12.94 12.72 -14.65
CA GLY A 257 -12.00 13.75 -15.10
C GLY A 257 -11.27 14.49 -13.99
N CYS A 258 -11.50 14.16 -12.71
CA CYS A 258 -10.89 14.84 -11.57
C CYS A 258 -9.42 14.42 -11.34
N ASN A 259 -8.62 15.35 -10.80
CA ASN A 259 -7.25 15.11 -10.39
C ASN A 259 -7.22 14.69 -8.91
N VAL A 260 -7.01 13.40 -8.65
CA VAL A 260 -7.09 12.86 -7.29
C VAL A 260 -5.71 12.80 -6.63
N LYS A 261 -5.61 13.39 -5.44
CA LYS A 261 -4.46 13.33 -4.54
C LYS A 261 -4.87 12.69 -3.21
N VAL A 262 -3.91 12.08 -2.53
CA VAL A 262 -4.11 11.47 -1.21
C VAL A 262 -3.21 12.16 -0.21
N ILE A 263 -3.83 12.71 0.84
CA ILE A 263 -3.13 13.31 1.97
C ILE A 263 -2.74 12.18 2.93
N SER A 264 -1.53 12.21 3.47
CA SER A 264 -1.09 11.24 4.47
C SER A 264 -0.14 11.89 5.46
N TRP A 265 -0.26 11.52 6.73
CA TRP A 265 0.61 11.96 7.82
C TRP A 265 0.95 10.77 8.73
N ASN A 266 1.86 10.97 9.69
CA ASN A 266 2.18 9.93 10.67
C ASN A 266 0.94 9.72 11.58
N PRO A 267 0.39 8.48 11.69
CA PRO A 267 -0.75 8.18 12.58
C PRO A 267 -0.54 8.60 14.04
N GLU A 268 0.70 8.72 14.51
CA GLU A 268 1.04 9.16 15.87
C GLU A 268 0.68 10.63 16.13
N LEU A 269 0.56 11.46 15.08
CA LEU A 269 0.18 12.87 15.20
C LEU A 269 -1.33 13.06 15.38
N GLY A 270 -2.13 12.04 15.05
CA GLY A 270 -3.58 12.11 15.12
C GLY A 270 -4.22 11.11 14.18
N LYS A 271 -5.28 10.45 14.65
CA LYS A 271 -5.99 9.45 13.84
C LYS A 271 -6.77 10.14 12.72
N GLY A 272 -7.66 11.06 13.09
CA GLY A 272 -8.40 11.91 12.17
C GLY A 272 -7.65 13.20 11.83
N VAL A 273 -8.10 13.87 10.78
CA VAL A 273 -7.59 15.20 10.45
C VAL A 273 -7.99 16.25 11.50
N ASP A 274 -9.13 16.07 12.17
CA ASP A 274 -9.52 16.88 13.32
C ASP A 274 -8.56 16.68 14.50
N ASP A 275 -8.19 15.43 14.80
CA ASP A 275 -7.19 15.13 15.83
C ASP A 275 -5.82 15.74 15.48
N LEU A 276 -5.40 15.66 14.21
CA LEU A 276 -4.14 16.22 13.74
C LEU A 276 -4.09 17.74 13.97
N ILE A 277 -5.14 18.45 13.56
CA ILE A 277 -5.25 19.90 13.71
C ILE A 277 -5.34 20.29 15.19
N ALA A 278 -6.11 19.55 15.99
CA ALA A 278 -6.24 19.84 17.42
C ALA A 278 -4.94 19.64 18.20
N ASN A 279 -4.17 18.59 17.87
CA ASN A 279 -2.93 18.27 18.58
C ASN A 279 -1.72 19.09 18.13
N HIS A 280 -1.63 19.41 16.83
CA HIS A 280 -0.42 19.98 16.23
C HIS A 280 -0.62 21.28 15.44
N GLY A 281 -1.87 21.76 15.35
CA GLY A 281 -2.23 22.97 14.63
C GLY A 281 -2.43 22.76 13.13
N GLN A 282 -3.07 23.75 12.49
CA GLN A 282 -3.42 23.71 11.08
C GLN A 282 -2.20 23.63 10.14
N SER A 283 -1.06 24.22 10.51
CA SER A 283 0.14 24.27 9.66
C SER A 283 0.68 22.88 9.29
N VAL A 284 0.50 21.89 10.16
CA VAL A 284 0.89 20.50 9.88
C VAL A 284 -0.03 19.87 8.82
N PHE A 285 -1.32 20.18 8.86
CA PHE A 285 -2.23 19.78 7.79
C PHE A 285 -1.91 20.51 6.48
N ASP A 286 -1.56 21.79 6.52
CA ASP A 286 -1.16 22.57 5.33
C ASP A 286 0.05 21.93 4.63
N GLU A 287 1.04 21.46 5.39
CA GLU A 287 2.18 20.70 4.86
C GLU A 287 1.74 19.37 4.22
N GLY A 288 0.89 18.60 4.91
CA GLY A 288 0.32 17.36 4.37
C GLY A 288 -0.47 17.58 3.08
N TYR A 289 -1.24 18.66 3.01
CA TYR A 289 -2.01 19.07 1.85
C TYR A 289 -1.09 19.43 0.67
N LYS A 290 -0.03 20.23 0.92
CA LYS A 290 0.97 20.61 -0.09
C LYS A 290 1.75 19.40 -0.62
N ASN A 291 2.08 18.46 0.26
CA ASN A 291 2.85 17.25 -0.06
C ASN A 291 1.97 16.06 -0.50
N ALA A 292 0.67 16.28 -0.70
CA ALA A 292 -0.27 15.24 -1.09
C ALA A 292 0.16 14.55 -2.39
N LEU A 293 0.08 13.23 -2.40
CA LEU A 293 0.57 12.44 -3.52
C LEU A 293 -0.55 12.24 -4.56
N PRO A 294 -0.27 12.41 -5.87
CA PRO A 294 -1.16 11.93 -6.93
C PRO A 294 -1.52 10.45 -6.71
N LEU A 295 -2.78 10.09 -6.98
CA LEU A 295 -3.31 8.74 -6.69
C LEU A 295 -2.42 7.61 -7.22
N GLU A 296 -1.87 7.75 -8.43
CA GLU A 296 -1.00 6.72 -9.02
C GLU A 296 0.35 6.60 -8.31
N LEU A 297 0.96 7.72 -7.88
CA LEU A 297 2.18 7.68 -7.08
C LEU A 297 1.92 7.12 -5.67
N TRP A 298 0.79 7.47 -5.07
CA TRP A 298 0.36 6.89 -3.79
C TRP A 298 0.14 5.38 -3.90
N LYS A 299 -0.51 4.90 -4.98
CA LYS A 299 -0.66 3.45 -5.27
C LYS A 299 0.71 2.79 -5.43
N ALA A 300 1.62 3.39 -6.19
CA ALA A 300 2.95 2.86 -6.40
C ALA A 300 3.74 2.71 -5.08
N LYS A 301 3.70 3.72 -4.19
CA LYS A 301 4.32 3.63 -2.86
C LYS A 301 3.77 2.51 -2.00
N SER A 302 2.52 2.08 -2.21
CA SER A 302 1.94 0.96 -1.45
C SER A 302 2.53 -0.39 -1.86
N PHE A 303 3.08 -0.52 -3.07
CA PHE A 303 3.63 -1.76 -3.57
C PHE A 303 4.99 -2.13 -2.98
N SER A 304 5.74 -1.18 -2.44
CA SER A 304 7.07 -1.41 -1.85
C SER A 304 7.05 -1.52 -0.32
N LYS A 305 5.87 -1.47 0.32
CA LYS A 305 5.73 -1.51 1.78
C LYS A 305 5.66 -2.95 2.28
N LEU A 306 6.36 -3.18 3.40
CA LEU A 306 6.24 -4.38 4.21
C LEU A 306 5.52 -3.98 5.51
N THR A 307 4.27 -4.39 5.66
CA THR A 307 3.41 -4.10 6.83
C THR A 307 3.17 -5.31 7.72
N TYR A 308 3.67 -6.49 7.33
CA TYR A 308 3.76 -7.63 8.22
C TYR A 308 4.54 -7.28 9.50
N PRO A 309 4.12 -7.78 10.68
CA PRO A 309 4.85 -7.58 11.92
C PRO A 309 6.30 -8.05 11.77
N VAL A 310 7.24 -7.18 12.13
CA VAL A 310 8.66 -7.54 12.14
C VAL A 310 8.94 -8.36 13.40
N ASN A 311 9.26 -9.64 13.21
CA ASN A 311 9.59 -10.54 14.33
C ASN A 311 11.00 -10.29 14.87
N LEU A 312 11.94 -9.96 13.96
CA LEU A 312 13.31 -9.65 14.31
C LEU A 312 13.78 -8.40 13.59
N ARG A 313 14.02 -7.33 14.35
CA ARG A 313 14.59 -6.09 13.85
C ARG A 313 16.06 -6.02 14.22
N VAL A 314 16.92 -5.83 13.23
CA VAL A 314 18.37 -5.65 13.40
C VAL A 314 18.81 -4.37 12.72
N ASN A 315 19.92 -3.80 13.17
CA ASN A 315 20.54 -2.64 12.52
C ASN A 315 22.04 -2.89 12.47
N SER A 316 22.46 -3.69 11.49
CA SER A 316 23.86 -4.08 11.29
C SER A 316 24.21 -4.08 9.81
N ARG A 317 25.41 -3.60 9.49
CA ARG A 317 25.96 -3.66 8.12
C ARG A 317 25.93 -5.07 7.56
N TYR A 318 26.25 -6.06 8.40
CA TYR A 318 26.21 -7.47 8.01
C TYR A 318 25.28 -8.26 8.94
N LEU A 319 24.36 -9.00 8.33
CA LEU A 319 23.54 -9.99 9.01
C LEU A 319 24.45 -11.13 9.49
N SER A 320 24.55 -11.29 10.81
CA SER A 320 25.24 -12.42 11.44
C SER A 320 24.23 -13.32 12.13
N GLU A 321 24.49 -14.61 12.11
CA GLU A 321 23.68 -15.60 12.82
C GLU A 321 23.66 -15.37 14.33
N GLN A 322 24.78 -14.97 14.93
CA GLN A 322 24.87 -14.72 16.37
C GLN A 322 23.88 -13.65 16.82
N HIS A 323 23.68 -12.60 16.01
CA HIS A 323 22.65 -11.59 16.27
C HIS A 323 21.24 -12.16 16.13
N ILE A 324 21.00 -13.05 15.17
CA ILE A 324 19.68 -13.63 14.92
C ILE A 324 19.31 -14.66 15.99
N LEU A 325 20.16 -15.65 16.24
CA LEU A 325 19.93 -16.69 17.24
C LEU A 325 19.98 -16.14 18.67
N GLY A 326 20.88 -15.20 18.95
CA GLY A 326 20.94 -14.51 20.25
C GLY A 326 19.64 -13.77 20.55
N SER A 327 19.08 -13.06 19.57
CA SER A 327 17.79 -12.37 19.70
C SER A 327 16.58 -13.30 19.74
N ILE A 328 16.60 -14.43 19.03
CA ILE A 328 15.54 -15.46 19.11
C ILE A 328 15.52 -16.09 20.50
N SER A 329 16.69 -16.42 21.07
CA SER A 329 16.81 -17.05 22.38
C SER A 329 16.51 -16.11 23.56
N SER A 330 16.73 -14.79 23.41
CA SER A 330 16.52 -13.80 24.49
C SER A 330 15.11 -13.19 24.52
N ASN A 331 14.34 -13.28 23.44
CA ASN A 331 12.99 -12.68 23.35
C ASN A 331 11.84 -13.51 23.94
N ASN A 332 12.10 -14.53 24.79
CA ASN A 332 11.05 -15.36 25.42
C ASN A 332 9.89 -15.68 24.46
N LEU A 333 10.15 -16.51 23.45
CA LEU A 333 9.14 -17.09 22.55
C LEU A 333 8.10 -18.01 23.26
N GLN A 334 7.94 -17.90 24.59
CA GLN A 334 6.90 -18.57 25.39
C GLN A 334 5.50 -17.93 25.27
N LYS A 335 5.27 -17.03 24.29
CA LYS A 335 3.93 -16.50 23.98
C LYS A 335 3.60 -16.67 22.49
N LEU A 336 3.67 -17.91 22.02
CA LEU A 336 3.01 -18.39 20.81
C LEU A 336 2.43 -19.76 21.18
N ASP A 337 1.32 -19.75 21.91
CA ASP A 337 0.72 -20.91 22.58
C ASP A 337 0.21 -22.02 21.63
N ASN A 338 0.57 -22.06 20.35
CA ASN A 338 0.13 -23.08 19.39
C ASN A 338 1.11 -23.29 18.22
N PHE A 339 2.41 -23.43 18.46
CA PHE A 339 3.32 -23.97 17.44
C PHE A 339 4.02 -25.23 17.93
N ASP A 340 3.79 -26.34 17.21
CA ASP A 340 4.58 -27.56 17.30
C ASP A 340 6.05 -27.20 17.05
N LEU A 341 6.87 -27.36 18.09
CA LEU A 341 8.30 -27.08 18.11
C LEU A 341 9.14 -28.09 17.30
N ALA A 342 8.57 -28.65 16.23
CA ALA A 342 9.14 -29.73 15.42
C ALA A 342 9.68 -29.27 14.06
N TYR A 343 9.84 -27.96 13.83
CA TYR A 343 10.41 -27.45 12.58
C TYR A 343 11.93 -27.29 12.69
N SER A 344 12.62 -28.04 11.84
CA SER A 344 14.04 -28.01 11.56
C SER A 344 14.45 -26.66 10.96
N THR A 345 15.63 -26.16 11.34
CA THR A 345 16.16 -24.78 11.18
C THR A 345 15.61 -23.91 12.29
N ASN A 346 16.47 -23.17 13.00
CA ASN A 346 16.14 -22.49 14.26
C ASN A 346 15.09 -21.34 14.13
N PHE A 347 14.27 -21.31 13.08
CA PHE A 347 13.25 -20.31 12.80
C PHE A 347 11.84 -20.85 13.06
N PRO A 348 10.98 -20.12 13.78
CA PRO A 348 9.69 -20.62 14.25
C PRO A 348 8.55 -20.58 13.22
N ALA A 349 8.84 -20.46 11.91
CA ALA A 349 7.81 -20.34 10.88
C ALA A 349 8.15 -21.10 9.58
N LYS A 350 7.11 -21.48 8.82
CA LYS A 350 7.25 -22.11 7.50
C LYS A 350 7.63 -21.14 6.39
N LEU A 351 7.23 -19.88 6.51
CA LEU A 351 7.59 -18.80 5.59
C LEU A 351 8.43 -17.77 6.32
N VAL A 352 9.68 -17.61 5.90
CA VAL A 352 10.64 -16.68 6.50
C VAL A 352 11.03 -15.62 5.47
N GLY A 353 10.79 -14.35 5.80
CA GLY A 353 11.12 -13.21 4.95
C GLY A 353 12.30 -12.41 5.49
N ILE A 354 13.30 -12.14 4.66
CA ILE A 354 14.49 -11.37 5.00
C ILE A 354 14.51 -10.07 4.19
N LYS A 355 14.14 -8.96 4.84
CA LYS A 355 14.27 -7.61 4.28
C LYS A 355 15.57 -6.97 4.73
N SER A 356 16.50 -6.77 3.81
CA SER A 356 17.79 -6.15 4.13
C SER A 356 18.45 -5.55 2.90
N ALA A 357 19.14 -4.42 3.05
CA ALA A 357 19.78 -3.72 1.94
C ALA A 357 20.76 -4.61 1.13
N LYS A 358 21.13 -4.16 -0.07
CA LYS A 358 22.13 -4.85 -0.90
C LYS A 358 23.49 -4.85 -0.20
N GLY A 359 24.26 -5.94 -0.34
CA GLY A 359 25.60 -6.05 0.25
C GLY A 359 25.65 -6.29 1.77
N THR A 360 24.52 -6.48 2.45
CA THR A 360 24.49 -6.64 3.92
C THR A 360 24.49 -8.10 4.41
N GLY A 361 24.88 -9.05 3.56
CA GLY A 361 25.03 -10.45 3.96
C GLY A 361 23.77 -11.33 3.95
N LYS A 362 22.67 -10.95 3.26
CA LYS A 362 21.48 -11.81 3.09
C LYS A 362 21.84 -13.21 2.59
N THR A 363 22.59 -13.27 1.49
CA THR A 363 23.05 -14.53 0.90
C THR A 363 23.98 -15.32 1.84
N LYS A 364 24.72 -14.65 2.73
CA LYS A 364 25.56 -15.34 3.73
C LYS A 364 24.71 -16.03 4.79
N LEU A 365 23.59 -15.42 5.18
CA LEU A 365 22.62 -16.05 6.06
C LEU A 365 21.95 -17.26 5.39
N LEU A 366 21.54 -17.11 4.12
CA LEU A 366 20.96 -18.21 3.33
C LEU A 366 21.94 -19.38 3.16
N GLU A 367 23.22 -19.12 2.93
CA GLU A 367 24.28 -20.14 2.85
C GLU A 367 24.29 -21.04 4.08
N LYS A 368 24.11 -20.45 5.28
CA LYS A 368 24.04 -21.22 6.51
C LYS A 368 22.76 -22.06 6.62
N ILE A 369 21.61 -21.47 6.30
CA ILE A 369 20.32 -22.19 6.28
C ILE A 369 20.40 -23.41 5.36
N VAL A 370 20.98 -23.24 4.17
CA VAL A 370 21.20 -24.34 3.22
C VAL A 370 22.13 -25.39 3.80
N SER A 371 23.25 -25.00 4.41
CA SER A 371 24.20 -25.95 5.02
C SER A 371 23.55 -26.80 6.12
N GLU A 372 22.68 -26.23 6.95
CA GLU A 372 21.95 -26.96 7.98
C GLU A 372 20.92 -27.93 7.39
N ALA A 373 20.17 -27.50 6.36
CA ALA A 373 19.21 -28.36 5.70
C ALA A 373 19.88 -29.58 5.06
N VAL A 374 21.02 -29.36 4.38
CA VAL A 374 21.83 -30.43 3.80
C VAL A 374 22.38 -31.36 4.89
N ALA A 375 22.88 -30.81 6.01
CA ALA A 375 23.35 -31.61 7.14
C ALA A 375 22.25 -32.50 7.75
N ARG A 376 20.99 -32.09 7.65
CA ARG A 376 19.80 -32.87 8.07
C ARG A 376 19.25 -33.79 6.97
N ASN A 377 19.93 -33.94 5.85
CA ASN A 377 19.50 -34.77 4.72
C ASN A 377 18.16 -34.30 4.10
N GLN A 378 17.84 -33.00 4.24
CA GLN A 378 16.65 -32.37 3.66
C GLN A 378 16.94 -31.86 2.26
N LYS A 379 15.96 -31.93 1.36
CA LYS A 379 16.11 -31.42 0.00
C LYS A 379 16.10 -29.90 -0.03
N VAL A 380 17.03 -29.30 -0.75
CA VAL A 380 17.11 -27.83 -0.94
C VAL A 380 16.85 -27.44 -2.39
N LEU A 381 15.94 -26.50 -2.62
CA LEU A 381 15.68 -25.93 -3.94
C LEU A 381 16.01 -24.44 -3.93
N VAL A 382 16.93 -24.02 -4.79
CA VAL A 382 17.22 -22.60 -5.04
C VAL A 382 16.52 -22.16 -6.31
N ILE A 383 15.64 -21.18 -6.21
CA ILE A 383 14.93 -20.60 -7.37
C ILE A 383 15.45 -19.18 -7.58
N GLY A 384 15.87 -18.87 -8.80
CA GLY A 384 16.17 -17.51 -9.22
C GLY A 384 15.55 -17.16 -10.57
N HIS A 385 15.95 -16.01 -11.12
CA HIS A 385 15.44 -15.50 -12.40
C HIS A 385 16.52 -15.34 -13.47
N ARG A 386 17.79 -15.53 -13.12
CA ARG A 386 18.94 -15.45 -14.03
C ARG A 386 19.89 -16.63 -13.82
N VAL A 387 20.28 -17.28 -14.90
CA VAL A 387 21.13 -18.49 -14.85
C VAL A 387 22.43 -18.25 -14.08
N GLN A 388 23.13 -17.17 -14.40
CA GLN A 388 24.43 -16.86 -13.78
C GLN A 388 24.32 -16.55 -12.29
N LEU A 389 23.28 -15.81 -11.90
CA LEU A 389 23.01 -15.51 -10.49
C LEU A 389 22.76 -16.81 -9.71
N VAL A 390 21.93 -17.72 -10.25
CA VAL A 390 21.64 -19.00 -9.59
C VAL A 390 22.87 -19.90 -9.55
N GLN A 391 23.71 -19.91 -10.59
CA GLN A 391 24.97 -20.64 -10.60
C GLN A 391 25.93 -20.14 -9.49
N GLU A 392 26.04 -18.82 -9.31
CA GLU A 392 26.84 -18.24 -8.23
C GLU A 392 26.29 -18.61 -6.84
N LEU A 393 24.96 -18.57 -6.66
CA LEU A 393 24.31 -19.02 -5.44
C LEU A 393 24.56 -20.51 -5.17
N CYS A 394 24.41 -21.37 -6.18
CA CYS A 394 24.70 -22.80 -6.09
C CYS A 394 26.15 -23.05 -5.67
N GLN A 395 27.11 -22.41 -6.33
CA GLN A 395 28.53 -22.53 -6.00
C GLN A 395 28.78 -22.14 -4.54
N ARG A 396 28.20 -21.01 -4.11
CA ARG A 396 28.34 -20.52 -2.74
C ARG A 396 27.71 -21.46 -1.70
N PHE A 397 26.59 -22.08 -2.03
CA PHE A 397 25.88 -23.00 -1.16
C PHE A 397 26.41 -24.44 -1.22
N GLY A 398 27.38 -24.74 -2.09
CA GLY A 398 27.86 -26.10 -2.33
C GLY A 398 26.82 -27.01 -3.01
N LEU A 399 25.87 -26.43 -3.75
CA LEU A 399 24.85 -27.14 -4.51
C LEU A 399 25.18 -27.18 -6.00
N LYS A 400 24.53 -28.09 -6.73
CA LYS A 400 24.63 -28.15 -8.19
C LYS A 400 23.59 -27.25 -8.85
N TYR A 401 23.97 -26.59 -9.93
CA TYR A 401 23.00 -26.01 -10.85
C TYR A 401 22.40 -27.10 -11.75
N ILE A 402 21.17 -26.94 -12.23
CA ILE A 402 20.46 -27.99 -12.98
C ILE A 402 21.26 -28.57 -14.16
N THR A 403 22.08 -27.78 -14.86
CA THR A 403 22.88 -28.30 -15.99
C THR A 403 24.02 -29.23 -15.57
N GLU A 404 24.37 -29.26 -14.29
CA GLU A 404 25.45 -30.08 -13.71
C GLU A 404 24.92 -31.40 -13.10
N VAL A 405 23.60 -31.58 -13.12
CA VAL A 405 22.94 -32.79 -12.59
C VAL A 405 22.94 -33.86 -13.67
N ASP A 406 23.70 -34.94 -13.43
CA ASP A 406 23.69 -36.11 -14.29
C ASP A 406 22.47 -36.99 -13.97
N LYS A 407 21.57 -37.16 -14.94
CA LYS A 407 20.37 -38.02 -14.81
C LYS A 407 20.72 -39.50 -14.63
N LYS A 408 21.96 -39.91 -14.91
CA LYS A 408 22.42 -41.31 -14.80
C LYS A 408 23.14 -41.62 -13.49
N SER A 409 23.38 -40.63 -12.63
CA SER A 409 24.04 -40.86 -11.34
C SER A 409 23.04 -41.18 -10.24
N ASP A 410 23.22 -42.30 -9.53
CA ASP A 410 22.41 -42.73 -8.37
C ASP A 410 22.65 -41.91 -7.10
N ASN A 411 23.43 -40.83 -7.18
CA ASN A 411 23.67 -39.96 -6.04
C ASN A 411 22.38 -39.23 -5.66
N LYS A 412 21.91 -39.44 -4.42
CA LYS A 412 20.79 -38.72 -3.83
C LYS A 412 21.09 -37.21 -3.87
N LEU A 413 20.49 -36.50 -4.82
CA LEU A 413 20.68 -35.06 -4.98
C LEU A 413 19.95 -34.32 -3.84
N LEU A 414 20.69 -33.90 -2.83
CA LEU A 414 20.15 -33.18 -1.66
C LEU A 414 19.88 -31.71 -1.93
N GLY A 415 20.33 -31.14 -3.05
CA GLY A 415 19.89 -29.82 -3.44
C GLY A 415 20.21 -29.45 -4.88
N ILE A 416 19.39 -28.56 -5.43
CA ILE A 416 19.46 -28.11 -6.81
C ILE A 416 19.10 -26.63 -6.92
N GLY A 417 19.80 -25.90 -7.79
CA GLY A 417 19.37 -24.57 -8.22
C GLY A 417 18.88 -24.55 -9.66
N LEU A 418 17.86 -23.74 -9.91
CA LEU A 418 17.30 -23.50 -11.23
C LEU A 418 16.71 -22.09 -11.36
N CYS A 419 16.53 -21.65 -12.60
CA CYS A 419 15.68 -20.49 -12.88
C CYS A 419 14.20 -20.91 -12.84
N ILE A 420 13.31 -19.99 -12.47
CA ILE A 420 11.86 -20.21 -12.46
C ILE A 420 11.32 -20.73 -13.81
N ASP A 421 11.97 -20.38 -14.93
CA ASP A 421 11.69 -20.92 -16.27
C ASP A 421 11.68 -22.45 -16.32
N SER A 422 12.47 -23.10 -15.47
CA SER A 422 12.62 -24.56 -15.43
C SER A 422 11.66 -25.25 -14.45
N LEU A 423 10.77 -24.52 -13.77
CA LEU A 423 9.76 -25.11 -12.89
C LEU A 423 8.60 -25.73 -13.67
N HIS A 424 8.87 -26.66 -14.58
CA HIS A 424 7.82 -27.43 -15.23
C HIS A 424 8.35 -28.82 -15.65
N PRO A 425 7.46 -29.82 -15.85
CA PRO A 425 7.87 -31.21 -16.12
C PRO A 425 8.65 -31.40 -17.42
N ASN A 426 8.45 -30.51 -18.40
CA ASN A 426 9.09 -30.59 -19.71
C ASN A 426 10.47 -29.90 -19.75
N SER A 427 10.92 -29.32 -18.64
CA SER A 427 12.24 -28.71 -18.55
C SER A 427 13.36 -29.77 -18.48
N GLN A 428 14.61 -29.32 -18.60
CA GLN A 428 15.77 -30.18 -18.31
C GLN A 428 15.71 -30.77 -16.90
N ALA A 429 15.13 -30.04 -15.94
CA ALA A 429 14.94 -30.49 -14.56
C ALA A 429 13.90 -31.59 -14.40
N SER A 430 13.01 -31.79 -15.37
CA SER A 430 11.86 -32.69 -15.25
C SER A 430 11.13 -32.48 -13.91
N PHE A 431 10.91 -31.19 -13.57
CA PHE A 431 10.61 -30.77 -12.20
C PHE A 431 9.28 -31.35 -11.71
N ASN A 432 9.33 -32.09 -10.59
CA ASN A 432 8.16 -32.66 -9.93
C ASN A 432 7.92 -32.00 -8.55
N PRO A 433 6.94 -31.08 -8.41
CA PRO A 433 6.65 -30.40 -7.16
C PRO A 433 6.07 -31.32 -6.06
N GLU A 434 5.59 -32.52 -6.39
CA GLU A 434 4.96 -33.44 -5.42
C GLU A 434 5.94 -34.04 -4.40
N THR A 435 7.24 -33.94 -4.66
CA THR A 435 8.28 -34.60 -3.85
C THR A 435 8.99 -33.67 -2.86
N TRP A 436 8.39 -32.51 -2.57
CA TRP A 436 9.00 -31.40 -1.82
C TRP A 436 8.29 -31.05 -0.50
N SER A 437 7.44 -31.93 0.03
CA SER A 437 6.67 -31.63 1.25
C SER A 437 7.52 -31.39 2.51
N ASP A 438 8.75 -31.87 2.54
CA ASP A 438 9.75 -31.68 3.60
C ASP A 438 10.94 -30.80 3.14
N GLY A 439 10.82 -30.17 1.98
CA GLY A 439 11.90 -29.42 1.34
C GLY A 439 12.12 -28.02 1.90
N VAL A 440 13.32 -27.50 1.69
CA VAL A 440 13.70 -26.11 1.95
C VAL A 440 13.84 -25.37 0.62
N VAL A 441 12.98 -24.38 0.39
CA VAL A 441 13.02 -23.53 -0.81
C VAL A 441 13.67 -22.21 -0.47
N ILE A 442 14.67 -21.82 -1.25
CA ILE A 442 15.38 -20.54 -1.15
C ILE A 442 15.07 -19.71 -2.39
N ILE A 443 14.60 -18.49 -2.18
CA ILE A 443 14.36 -17.51 -3.25
C ILE A 443 15.01 -16.19 -2.86
N ASP A 444 16.24 -15.98 -3.35
CA ASP A 444 16.90 -14.67 -3.28
C ASP A 444 16.35 -13.79 -4.41
N GLU A 445 16.16 -12.50 -4.15
CA GLU A 445 15.55 -11.54 -5.10
C GLU A 445 14.11 -11.95 -5.51
N ILE A 446 13.28 -12.29 -4.50
CA ILE A 446 11.91 -12.81 -4.70
C ILE A 446 11.04 -11.88 -5.56
N GLU A 447 11.20 -10.55 -5.43
CA GLU A 447 10.42 -9.60 -6.20
C GLU A 447 10.73 -9.74 -7.70
N GLN A 448 12.02 -9.89 -8.06
CA GLN A 448 12.45 -10.13 -9.44
C GLN A 448 12.05 -11.53 -9.93
N VAL A 449 12.12 -12.56 -9.07
CA VAL A 449 11.74 -13.94 -9.43
C VAL A 449 10.26 -14.03 -9.80
N ILE A 450 9.37 -13.48 -8.97
CA ILE A 450 7.93 -13.44 -9.26
C ILE A 450 7.68 -12.61 -10.51
N TRP A 451 8.28 -11.42 -10.62
CA TRP A 451 8.10 -10.56 -11.79
C TRP A 451 8.51 -11.25 -13.10
N HIS A 452 9.65 -11.94 -13.10
CA HIS A 452 10.15 -12.70 -14.24
C HIS A 452 9.21 -13.84 -14.64
N GLY A 453 8.75 -14.65 -13.67
CA GLY A 453 7.79 -15.73 -13.94
C GLY A 453 6.49 -15.24 -14.56
N LEU A 454 6.02 -14.05 -14.17
CA LEU A 454 4.79 -13.46 -14.69
C LEU A 454 4.97 -12.77 -16.05
N ASN A 455 6.08 -12.07 -16.28
CA ASN A 455 6.22 -11.13 -17.40
C ASN A 455 7.27 -11.51 -18.45
N SER A 456 8.22 -12.39 -18.14
CA SER A 456 9.31 -12.70 -19.07
C SER A 456 8.80 -13.34 -20.35
N ASN A 457 9.46 -13.00 -21.46
CA ASN A 457 9.27 -13.66 -22.75
C ASN A 457 9.79 -15.09 -22.74
N THR A 458 10.82 -15.40 -21.94
CA THR A 458 11.39 -16.76 -21.83
C THR A 458 10.40 -17.74 -21.21
N CYS A 459 9.58 -17.28 -20.26
CA CYS A 459 8.51 -18.08 -19.67
C CYS A 459 7.26 -18.18 -20.57
N ARG A 460 7.15 -17.41 -21.66
CA ARG A 460 5.87 -17.21 -22.39
C ARG A 460 5.19 -18.50 -22.85
N GLN A 461 5.95 -19.45 -23.37
CA GLN A 461 5.40 -20.71 -23.90
C GLN A 461 4.92 -21.64 -22.78
N ASN A 462 5.65 -21.70 -21.66
CA ASN A 462 5.39 -22.64 -20.57
C ASN A 462 4.78 -21.96 -19.32
N ARG A 463 4.38 -20.67 -19.40
CA ARG A 463 4.01 -19.86 -18.22
C ARG A 463 2.94 -20.52 -17.36
N VAL A 464 1.92 -21.09 -17.99
CA VAL A 464 0.83 -21.76 -17.27
C VAL A 464 1.35 -22.98 -16.51
N GLU A 465 2.21 -23.79 -17.13
CA GLU A 465 2.83 -24.95 -16.48
C GLU A 465 3.75 -24.51 -15.34
N ILE A 466 4.60 -23.50 -15.58
CA ILE A 466 5.51 -22.92 -14.60
C ILE A 466 4.75 -22.45 -13.35
N LEU A 467 3.72 -21.63 -13.54
CA LEU A 467 2.94 -21.08 -12.43
C LEU A 467 2.12 -22.15 -11.71
N ARG A 468 1.65 -23.19 -12.43
CA ARG A 468 0.98 -24.34 -11.81
C ARG A 468 1.94 -25.14 -10.95
N SER A 469 3.12 -25.47 -11.46
CA SER A 469 4.16 -26.18 -10.71
C SER A 469 4.67 -25.36 -9.53
N PHE A 470 4.82 -24.04 -9.68
CA PHE A 470 5.18 -23.16 -8.56
C PHE A 470 4.09 -23.10 -7.50
N LYS A 471 2.81 -23.06 -7.89
CA LYS A 471 1.68 -23.18 -6.97
C LYS A 471 1.75 -24.50 -6.20
N THR A 472 1.83 -25.63 -6.89
CA THR A 472 1.89 -26.96 -6.27
C THR A 472 3.09 -27.08 -5.33
N LEU A 473 4.26 -26.55 -5.73
CA LEU A 473 5.44 -26.50 -4.88
C LEU A 473 5.16 -25.74 -3.57
N MET A 474 4.58 -24.53 -3.64
CA MET A 474 4.26 -23.75 -2.45
C MET A 474 3.23 -24.46 -1.56
N GLN A 475 2.19 -25.08 -2.16
CA GLN A 475 1.20 -25.87 -1.43
C GLN A 475 1.84 -27.03 -0.68
N ASN A 476 2.74 -27.76 -1.33
CA ASN A 476 3.37 -28.94 -0.74
C ASN A 476 4.39 -28.57 0.34
N VAL A 477 5.26 -27.60 0.07
CA VAL A 477 6.29 -27.17 1.02
C VAL A 477 5.66 -26.52 2.26
N LEU A 478 4.77 -25.54 2.05
CA LEU A 478 4.17 -24.77 3.15
C LEU A 478 2.99 -25.50 3.82
N GLY A 479 2.31 -26.39 3.11
CA GLY A 479 1.31 -27.29 3.67
C GLY A 479 1.91 -28.46 4.43
N GLY A 480 3.07 -28.98 3.99
CA GLY A 480 3.82 -30.08 4.61
C GLY A 480 4.70 -29.63 5.78
N VAL A 481 5.86 -30.28 5.94
CA VAL A 481 6.85 -30.00 7.00
C VAL A 481 8.04 -29.16 6.53
N GLY A 482 8.02 -28.72 5.28
CA GLY A 482 9.05 -27.91 4.65
C GLY A 482 9.00 -26.42 5.02
N GLN A 483 9.93 -25.66 4.45
CA GLN A 483 10.09 -24.23 4.69
C GLN A 483 10.45 -23.46 3.41
N VAL A 484 10.05 -22.20 3.36
CA VAL A 484 10.39 -21.26 2.29
C VAL A 484 11.08 -20.04 2.88
N PHE A 485 12.29 -19.75 2.41
CA PHE A 485 13.06 -18.56 2.74
C PHE A 485 13.08 -17.63 1.54
N ILE A 486 12.57 -16.41 1.72
CA ILE A 486 12.62 -15.35 0.72
C ILE A 486 13.49 -14.20 1.22
N ALA A 487 14.29 -13.65 0.33
CA ALA A 487 15.21 -12.56 0.65
C ALA A 487 15.14 -11.47 -0.41
N ASP A 488 15.05 -10.20 0.02
CA ASP A 488 15.09 -9.06 -0.89
C ASP A 488 15.49 -7.77 -0.14
N ALA A 489 16.02 -6.79 -0.86
CA ALA A 489 16.14 -5.43 -0.34
C ALA A 489 14.78 -4.72 -0.30
N ASP A 490 13.94 -5.00 -1.29
CA ASP A 490 12.68 -4.32 -1.53
C ASP A 490 11.47 -5.17 -1.09
N LEU A 491 11.72 -6.20 -0.25
CA LEU A 491 10.70 -7.16 0.20
C LEU A 491 9.43 -6.41 0.65
N SER A 492 8.30 -6.81 0.08
CA SER A 492 7.00 -6.19 0.27
C SER A 492 5.93 -7.19 0.69
N ASP A 493 4.77 -6.67 1.11
CA ASP A 493 3.59 -7.49 1.36
C ASP A 493 3.14 -8.26 0.12
N ILE A 494 3.41 -7.77 -1.10
CA ILE A 494 2.94 -8.40 -2.35
C ILE A 494 3.50 -9.81 -2.48
N SER A 495 4.83 -9.94 -2.36
CA SER A 495 5.49 -11.24 -2.51
C SER A 495 5.02 -12.23 -1.44
N ILE A 496 4.85 -11.77 -0.19
CA ILE A 496 4.39 -12.61 0.93
C ILE A 496 2.92 -13.02 0.76
N ASP A 497 2.04 -12.06 0.42
CA ASP A 497 0.62 -12.31 0.16
C ASP A 497 0.45 -13.28 -1.04
N TYR A 498 1.27 -13.13 -2.08
CA TYR A 498 1.25 -14.01 -3.26
C TYR A 498 1.61 -15.46 -2.90
N LEU A 499 2.71 -15.68 -2.16
CA LEU A 499 3.11 -17.04 -1.77
C LEU A 499 2.09 -17.72 -0.84
N GLN A 500 1.51 -16.98 0.11
CA GLN A 500 0.42 -17.49 0.94
C GLN A 500 -0.83 -17.84 0.11
N ALA A 501 -1.19 -16.98 -0.85
CA ALA A 501 -2.31 -17.25 -1.75
C ALA A 501 -2.07 -18.51 -2.60
N LEU A 502 -0.84 -18.74 -3.06
CA LEU A 502 -0.47 -19.98 -3.76
C LEU A 502 -0.58 -21.20 -2.85
N ALA A 503 -0.08 -21.09 -1.61
CA ALA A 503 -0.11 -22.18 -0.63
C ALA A 503 -1.54 -22.57 -0.21
N GLY A 504 -2.50 -21.64 -0.29
CA GLY A 504 -3.89 -21.89 0.10
C GLY A 504 -4.09 -22.03 1.61
N VAL A 505 -3.07 -21.69 2.40
CA VAL A 505 -3.08 -21.72 3.87
C VAL A 505 -2.72 -20.33 4.39
N LYS A 506 -3.38 -19.92 5.49
CA LYS A 506 -3.03 -18.68 6.18
C LYS A 506 -1.85 -18.97 7.10
N LEU A 507 -0.71 -18.34 6.84
CA LEU A 507 0.51 -18.53 7.60
C LEU A 507 0.84 -17.24 8.34
N GLU A 508 1.48 -17.35 9.51
CA GLU A 508 2.15 -16.21 10.12
C GLU A 508 3.62 -16.25 9.66
N PRO A 509 4.04 -15.34 8.76
CA PRO A 509 5.44 -15.33 8.31
C PRO A 509 6.34 -14.82 9.43
N PHE A 510 7.57 -15.30 9.47
CA PHE A 510 8.62 -14.75 10.31
C PHE A 510 9.46 -13.74 9.53
N ILE A 511 9.37 -12.47 9.90
CA ILE A 511 10.02 -11.36 9.21
C ILE A 511 11.26 -10.90 9.96
N ILE A 512 12.40 -10.97 9.27
CA ILE A 512 13.67 -10.34 9.66
C ILE A 512 13.82 -9.06 8.87
N GLN A 513 13.93 -7.92 9.55
CA GLN A 513 14.17 -6.63 8.92
C GLN A 513 15.48 -6.03 9.44
N ASN A 514 16.38 -5.75 8.51
CA ASN A 514 17.61 -5.01 8.79
C ASN A 514 17.44 -3.55 8.37
N ASP A 515 17.46 -2.65 9.35
CA ASP A 515 17.30 -1.22 9.15
C ASP A 515 18.62 -0.49 8.86
N TRP A 516 19.73 -1.22 8.75
CA TRP A 516 21.02 -0.61 8.42
C TRP A 516 21.00 0.00 7.03
N LEU A 517 21.39 1.26 6.96
CA LEU A 517 21.61 2.03 5.75
C LEU A 517 23.05 2.59 5.76
N PRO A 518 23.68 2.75 4.59
CA PRO A 518 24.96 3.43 4.50
C PRO A 518 24.83 4.86 5.04
N GLY A 519 25.84 5.33 5.78
CA GLY A 519 25.89 6.71 6.23
C GLY A 519 26.11 7.68 5.06
N GLU A 520 25.95 8.99 5.30
CA GLU A 520 26.11 10.03 4.25
C GLU A 520 27.44 9.95 3.49
N LYS A 521 28.53 9.55 4.18
CA LYS A 521 29.87 9.38 3.58
C LYS A 521 29.97 8.20 2.60
N GLU A 522 29.10 7.21 2.73
CA GLU A 522 29.03 6.02 1.86
C GLU A 522 27.91 6.14 0.82
N ALA A 523 27.00 7.10 1.01
CA ALA A 523 25.90 7.35 0.09
C ALA A 523 26.41 7.98 -1.21
N TRP A 524 25.76 7.61 -2.31
CA TRP A 524 26.05 8.19 -3.62
C TRP A 524 25.34 9.53 -3.74
N GLN A 525 26.02 10.52 -4.33
CA GLN A 525 25.34 11.73 -4.78
C GLN A 525 24.43 11.37 -5.96
N VAL A 526 23.13 11.62 -5.80
CA VAL A 526 22.13 11.30 -6.82
C VAL A 526 21.72 12.58 -7.55
N PHE A 527 21.85 12.56 -8.87
CA PHE A 527 21.37 13.62 -9.75
C PHE A 527 20.15 13.11 -10.52
N ASN A 528 19.02 13.83 -10.42
CA ASN A 528 17.81 13.53 -11.16
C ASN A 528 17.70 14.42 -12.41
N TYR A 529 17.46 13.81 -13.56
CA TYR A 529 17.25 14.47 -14.84
C TYR A 529 15.76 14.32 -15.20
N PRO A 530 14.90 15.31 -14.89
CA PRO A 530 13.45 15.19 -15.06
C PRO A 530 13.00 15.26 -16.52
N GLU A 531 13.90 15.57 -17.45
CA GLU A 531 13.61 15.73 -18.86
C GLU A 531 13.24 14.39 -19.52
N THR A 532 12.34 14.41 -20.50
CA THR A 532 11.89 13.21 -21.23
C THR A 532 12.94 12.66 -22.22
N THR A 533 14.10 13.31 -22.33
CA THR A 533 15.21 12.87 -23.20
C THR A 533 16.54 12.96 -22.48
N PRO A 534 17.50 12.06 -22.74
CA PRO A 534 18.75 12.00 -21.98
C PRO A 534 19.79 13.04 -22.44
N LYS A 535 19.42 14.06 -23.23
CA LYS A 535 20.39 14.98 -23.85
C LYS A 535 21.29 15.66 -22.82
N ARG A 536 20.71 16.14 -21.72
CA ARG A 536 21.46 16.78 -20.64
C ARG A 536 22.36 15.79 -19.91
N LEU A 537 21.83 14.61 -19.56
CA LEU A 537 22.62 13.52 -18.98
C LEU A 537 23.83 13.16 -19.86
N ILE A 538 23.65 13.07 -21.18
CA ILE A 538 24.75 12.76 -22.12
C ILE A 538 25.77 13.92 -22.20
N ALA A 539 25.31 15.17 -22.14
CA ALA A 539 26.21 16.33 -22.10
C ALA A 539 27.06 16.34 -20.82
N ASP A 540 26.44 16.07 -19.67
CA ASP A 540 27.12 15.99 -18.37
C ASP A 540 28.06 14.78 -18.30
N LEU A 541 27.66 13.62 -18.85
CA LEU A 541 28.52 12.45 -19.03
C LEU A 541 29.74 12.77 -19.88
N HIS A 542 29.55 13.45 -21.01
CA HIS A 542 30.65 13.86 -21.90
C HIS A 542 31.62 14.81 -21.19
N LYS A 543 31.10 15.77 -20.42
CA LYS A 543 31.92 16.67 -19.60
C LYS A 543 32.72 15.88 -18.55
N HIS A 544 32.07 14.97 -17.83
CA HIS A 544 32.71 14.12 -16.82
C HIS A 544 33.87 13.29 -17.40
N ILE A 545 33.66 12.67 -18.57
CA ILE A 545 34.73 11.90 -19.25
C ILE A 545 35.89 12.81 -19.66
N ARG A 546 35.61 14.01 -20.21
CA ARG A 546 36.65 14.97 -20.59
C ARG A 546 37.49 15.42 -19.39
N GLU A 547 36.89 15.50 -18.21
CA GLU A 547 37.56 15.84 -16.94
C GLU A 547 38.33 14.65 -16.34
N GLY A 548 38.41 13.51 -17.03
CA GLY A 548 39.14 12.31 -16.61
C GLY A 548 38.30 11.29 -15.84
N GLY A 549 36.98 11.50 -15.76
CA GLY A 549 36.05 10.56 -15.14
C GLY A 549 35.95 9.23 -15.89
N LYS A 550 35.72 8.13 -15.15
CA LYS A 550 35.66 6.76 -15.70
C LYS A 550 34.29 6.11 -15.45
N PRO A 551 33.25 6.50 -16.21
CA PRO A 551 31.87 6.11 -15.90
C PRO A 551 31.54 4.68 -16.32
N MET A 552 30.66 4.04 -15.54
CA MET A 552 29.86 2.89 -15.96
C MET A 552 28.44 3.37 -16.25
N VAL A 553 27.97 3.12 -17.47
CA VAL A 553 26.67 3.60 -17.98
C VAL A 553 25.76 2.42 -18.25
N CYS A 554 24.69 2.31 -17.46
CA CYS A 554 23.66 1.28 -17.64
C CYS A 554 22.57 1.78 -18.60
N LEU A 555 22.31 1.01 -19.66
CA LEU A 555 21.48 1.39 -20.81
C LEU A 555 20.39 0.34 -21.04
N SER A 556 19.17 0.74 -21.37
CA SER A 556 18.04 -0.20 -21.52
C SER A 556 17.93 -0.86 -22.90
N ALA A 557 18.75 -0.47 -23.87
CA ALA A 557 18.66 -0.93 -25.26
C ALA A 557 20.03 -1.17 -25.89
N GLN A 558 20.10 -2.12 -26.83
CA GLN A 558 21.32 -2.45 -27.57
C GLN A 558 21.24 -2.20 -29.08
N LYS A 559 20.03 -2.09 -29.65
CA LYS A 559 19.83 -1.97 -31.10
C LYS A 559 20.42 -0.65 -31.62
N ILE A 560 21.00 -0.70 -32.81
CA ILE A 560 21.57 0.49 -33.47
C ILE A 560 20.51 1.57 -33.78
N THR A 561 19.24 1.18 -33.90
CA THR A 561 18.10 2.10 -34.06
C THR A 561 17.75 2.85 -32.78
N SER A 562 18.21 2.37 -31.62
CA SER A 562 18.10 3.11 -30.38
C SER A 562 19.18 4.17 -30.34
N LYS A 563 18.78 5.44 -30.47
CA LYS A 563 19.68 6.61 -30.47
C LYS A 563 20.64 6.65 -29.28
N TRP A 564 20.25 6.02 -28.17
CA TRP A 564 21.01 5.99 -26.91
C TRP A 564 21.28 4.56 -26.43
N GLY A 565 21.24 3.56 -27.33
CA GLY A 565 21.60 2.18 -26.98
C GLY A 565 23.10 1.99 -26.81
N THR A 566 23.51 0.84 -26.26
CA THR A 566 24.93 0.47 -26.04
C THR A 566 25.79 0.73 -27.27
N ARG A 567 25.38 0.22 -28.45
CA ARG A 567 26.12 0.38 -29.72
C ARG A 567 26.19 1.82 -30.21
N ALA A 568 25.09 2.57 -30.13
CA ALA A 568 25.04 3.95 -30.59
C ALA A 568 25.91 4.86 -29.70
N LEU A 569 25.83 4.66 -28.38
CA LEU A 569 26.64 5.42 -27.43
C LEU A 569 28.12 5.04 -27.49
N GLU A 570 28.44 3.75 -27.70
CA GLU A 570 29.82 3.30 -27.95
C GLU A 570 30.41 4.01 -29.17
N ALA A 571 29.70 4.01 -30.31
CA ALA A 571 30.16 4.66 -31.53
C ALA A 571 30.34 6.17 -31.35
N TYR A 572 29.41 6.82 -30.65
CA TYR A 572 29.52 8.24 -30.31
C TYR A 572 30.75 8.52 -29.44
N LEU A 573 30.95 7.78 -28.35
CA LEU A 573 32.05 8.01 -27.41
C LEU A 573 33.42 7.67 -28.02
N LYS A 574 33.52 6.61 -28.85
CA LYS A 574 34.75 6.31 -29.60
C LYS A 574 35.15 7.45 -30.55
N LYS A 575 34.17 8.15 -31.14
CA LYS A 575 34.43 9.31 -32.01
C LYS A 575 34.91 10.53 -31.20
N GLN A 576 34.37 10.74 -30.00
CA GLN A 576 34.73 11.89 -29.16
C GLN A 576 36.05 11.66 -28.41
N PHE A 577 36.35 10.42 -28.04
CA PHE A 577 37.48 10.03 -27.19
C PHE A 577 38.22 8.82 -27.80
N PRO A 578 38.95 9.01 -28.92
CA PRO A 578 39.56 7.91 -29.67
C PRO A 578 40.63 7.14 -28.89
N ASP A 579 41.27 7.78 -27.91
CA ASP A 579 42.36 7.21 -27.11
C ASP A 579 41.88 6.44 -25.87
N LEU A 580 40.59 6.51 -25.52
CA LEU A 580 40.03 5.87 -24.33
C LEU A 580 39.59 4.42 -24.60
N LYS A 581 39.81 3.54 -23.61
CA LYS A 581 39.37 2.15 -23.67
C LYS A 581 37.90 2.05 -23.28
N ILE A 582 37.06 1.66 -24.23
CA ILE A 582 35.61 1.49 -24.02
C ILE A 582 35.24 0.00 -24.05
N LEU A 583 34.58 -0.48 -23.00
CA LEU A 583 34.00 -1.82 -22.93
C LEU A 583 32.49 -1.74 -23.11
N ARG A 584 31.96 -2.43 -24.12
CA ARG A 584 30.53 -2.69 -24.26
C ARG A 584 30.19 -4.08 -23.71
N ILE A 585 29.17 -4.14 -22.85
CA ILE A 585 28.64 -5.37 -22.25
C ILE A 585 27.13 -5.45 -22.53
N ASP A 586 26.75 -6.16 -23.57
CA ASP A 586 25.38 -6.54 -23.91
C ASP A 586 25.32 -7.97 -24.48
N SER A 587 24.12 -8.44 -24.83
CA SER A 587 23.96 -9.83 -25.27
C SER A 587 24.77 -10.19 -26.52
N GLU A 588 25.05 -9.22 -27.40
CA GLU A 588 25.86 -9.43 -28.61
C GLU A 588 27.34 -9.54 -28.22
N SER A 589 27.86 -8.55 -27.46
CA SER A 589 29.26 -8.54 -27.06
C SER A 589 29.65 -9.70 -26.14
N LEU A 590 28.71 -10.21 -25.35
CA LEU A 590 28.92 -11.37 -24.47
C LEU A 590 28.96 -12.69 -25.24
N ALA A 591 28.32 -12.75 -26.41
CA ALA A 591 28.24 -13.95 -27.24
C ALA A 591 29.37 -14.03 -28.29
N GLU A 592 30.03 -12.92 -28.60
CA GLU A 592 31.11 -12.83 -29.60
C GLU A 592 32.46 -13.26 -29.01
N PRO A 593 33.06 -14.41 -29.39
CA PRO A 593 34.29 -14.94 -28.77
C PRO A 593 35.50 -14.00 -28.80
N ASN A 594 35.59 -13.15 -29.82
CA ASN A 594 36.70 -12.21 -30.01
C ASN A 594 36.44 -10.84 -29.37
N HIS A 595 35.24 -10.60 -28.81
CA HIS A 595 34.94 -9.34 -28.16
C HIS A 595 35.59 -9.30 -26.76
N PRO A 596 36.14 -8.16 -26.30
CA PRO A 596 36.74 -8.06 -24.97
C PRO A 596 35.79 -8.31 -23.78
N ALA A 597 34.49 -8.43 -24.05
CA ALA A 597 33.45 -8.74 -23.05
C ALA A 597 33.13 -10.23 -22.98
N TYR A 598 33.63 -11.05 -23.91
CA TYR A 598 33.37 -12.48 -23.94
C TYR A 598 33.79 -13.13 -22.61
N GLY A 599 32.84 -13.79 -21.95
CA GLY A 599 33.08 -14.46 -20.67
C GLY A 599 33.40 -13.54 -19.48
N CYS A 600 33.33 -12.20 -19.64
CA CYS A 600 33.77 -11.26 -18.60
C CYS A 600 32.88 -11.25 -17.35
N ILE A 601 31.66 -11.78 -17.43
CA ILE A 601 30.68 -11.77 -16.33
C ILE A 601 31.23 -12.46 -15.08
N LYS A 602 32.01 -13.55 -15.25
CA LYS A 602 32.60 -14.28 -14.13
C LYS A 602 33.73 -13.52 -13.43
N SER A 603 34.20 -12.40 -13.98
CA SER A 603 35.38 -11.67 -13.52
C SER A 603 35.25 -10.16 -13.64
N LEU A 604 34.02 -9.62 -13.54
CA LEU A 604 33.75 -8.18 -13.73
C LEU A 604 34.67 -7.29 -12.88
N ASN A 605 34.86 -7.62 -11.60
CA ASN A 605 35.74 -6.86 -10.70
C ASN A 605 37.20 -6.75 -11.18
N GLN A 606 37.67 -7.72 -11.99
CA GLN A 606 39.01 -7.72 -12.58
C GLN A 606 39.03 -7.06 -13.97
N VAL A 607 37.91 -7.09 -14.69
CA VAL A 607 37.79 -6.59 -16.06
C VAL A 607 37.47 -5.11 -16.08
N LEU A 608 36.46 -4.66 -15.34
CA LEU A 608 35.96 -3.28 -15.38
C LEU A 608 37.05 -2.22 -15.12
N PRO A 609 37.99 -2.40 -14.14
CA PRO A 609 39.04 -1.41 -13.89
C PRO A 609 40.03 -1.21 -15.04
N LYS A 610 40.05 -2.10 -16.05
CA LYS A 610 40.95 -2.03 -17.21
C LYS A 610 40.47 -1.08 -18.30
N TYR A 611 39.26 -0.52 -18.16
CA TYR A 611 38.61 0.34 -19.13
C TYR A 611 38.33 1.72 -18.55
N ASP A 612 38.32 2.72 -19.41
CA ASP A 612 38.00 4.10 -19.06
C ASP A 612 36.49 4.33 -19.07
N ILE A 613 35.76 3.61 -19.94
CA ILE A 613 34.30 3.73 -20.07
C ILE A 613 33.69 2.34 -20.18
N VAL A 614 32.64 2.06 -19.40
CA VAL A 614 31.89 0.81 -19.49
C VAL A 614 30.44 1.11 -19.87
N LEU A 615 29.93 0.48 -20.92
CA LEU A 615 28.55 0.58 -21.37
C LEU A 615 27.87 -0.77 -21.18
N ALA A 616 26.88 -0.87 -20.30
CA ALA A 616 26.23 -2.14 -19.96
C ALA A 616 24.73 -2.11 -20.26
N SER A 617 24.21 -3.17 -20.87
CA SER A 617 22.76 -3.42 -20.96
C SER A 617 22.28 -4.27 -19.76
N PRO A 618 20.96 -4.56 -19.60
CA PRO A 618 20.48 -5.46 -18.55
C PRO A 618 20.94 -6.92 -18.69
N SER A 619 21.80 -7.22 -19.67
CA SER A 619 22.46 -8.53 -19.85
C SER A 619 23.52 -8.84 -18.79
N ILE A 620 23.96 -7.86 -18.00
CA ILE A 620 24.72 -8.09 -16.75
C ILE A 620 23.81 -8.39 -15.58
#